data_AF-A0A2I4BJS3-F1
#
_entry.id   AF-A0A2I4BJS3-F1
#
_cell.length_a   1.000
_cell.length_b   1.000
_cell.length_c   1.000
_cell.angle_alpha   90.00
_cell.angle_beta   90.00
_cell.angle_gamma   90.00
#
_symmetry.space_group_name_H-M   'P 1'
#
loop_
_entity.id
_entity.type
_entity.pdbx_description
1 polymer ?
#
loop_
_entity_poly.entity_id
_entity_poly.type
_entity_poly.pdbx_seq_one_letter_code
_entity_poly.pdbx_strand_id
1 'polypeptide(L)'
;MLPHLGAATSALYILWISMAQVAGQDDREKTTALKDLLSRIDLDELMKKDEPPFIFPKTLEEFEYAFNEHGQLRHIKTGEPFVFNAREDLHRWNQKRYEALGEIITEYVYELLEKDCNLTKEMLPVDATEDEPTSFIYLSPDALSNPSKLLVLIQGSGVVRAGQWARRLIINQDLDSGTQIPFIKRAMKEGYGVMVLNPNLNYLEVEKPTKSSPSHSPAEVSDEPAEKRERKEEQEGKKKKEFYEKYRNPQKEAETERIPIRDNGSSEDHVLYVWDYFVSKAAAKNVFIMAHSYGGLSFVELINQRELQVKNKVCAVALTDSSHNIWLQETSKGTQDWMFQAQRGTS
;
A
#
# COMPACT_ATOMS: atom_id res chain seq x y z
N MET A 1 28.70 -0.73 -31.28
CA MET A 1 29.28 -2.06 -31.03
C MET A 1 28.24 -2.91 -30.32
N LEU A 2 27.50 -3.71 -31.08
CA LEU A 2 26.59 -4.75 -30.60
C LEU A 2 27.13 -6.08 -31.11
N PRO A 3 27.52 -7.02 -30.23
CA PRO A 3 27.52 -8.42 -30.64
C PRO A 3 27.11 -9.35 -29.48
N HIS A 4 25.92 -9.19 -28.90
CA HIS A 4 25.41 -10.21 -27.95
C HIS A 4 23.95 -10.61 -28.15
N LEU A 5 23.17 -9.91 -28.97
CA LEU A 5 21.77 -10.27 -29.24
C LEU A 5 21.59 -11.44 -30.22
N GLY A 6 22.62 -11.78 -31.02
CA GLY A 6 22.50 -12.80 -32.07
C GLY A 6 22.73 -14.25 -31.62
N ALA A 7 23.46 -14.47 -30.50
CA ALA A 7 23.92 -15.81 -30.15
C ALA A 7 22.82 -16.69 -29.50
N ALA A 8 21.97 -16.10 -28.65
CA ALA A 8 20.90 -16.83 -27.96
C ALA A 8 19.76 -17.24 -28.91
N THR A 9 19.40 -16.36 -29.84
CA THR A 9 18.42 -16.64 -30.89
C THR A 9 18.93 -17.70 -31.87
N SER A 10 20.21 -17.68 -32.22
CA SER A 10 20.80 -18.71 -33.08
C SER A 10 20.87 -20.07 -32.40
N ALA A 11 21.18 -20.14 -31.10
CA ALA A 11 21.21 -21.40 -30.36
C ALA A 11 19.82 -22.05 -30.27
N LEU A 12 18.78 -21.27 -29.99
CA LEU A 12 17.39 -21.74 -29.95
C LEU A 12 16.87 -22.16 -31.33
N TYR A 13 17.27 -21.43 -32.39
CA TYR A 13 16.90 -21.76 -33.77
C TYR A 13 17.61 -23.02 -34.28
N ILE A 14 18.88 -23.22 -33.91
CA ILE A 14 19.63 -24.46 -34.18
C ILE A 14 19.00 -25.64 -33.41
N LEU A 15 18.59 -25.43 -32.16
CA LEU A 15 17.87 -26.44 -31.38
C LEU A 15 16.55 -26.84 -32.07
N TRP A 16 15.81 -25.86 -32.59
CA TRP A 16 14.54 -26.09 -33.27
C TRP A 16 14.70 -26.80 -34.61
N ILE A 17 15.75 -26.48 -35.39
CA ILE A 17 16.10 -27.20 -36.63
C ILE A 17 16.54 -28.64 -36.33
N SER A 18 17.35 -28.85 -35.28
CA SER A 18 17.71 -30.20 -34.82
C SER A 18 16.50 -31.01 -34.34
N MET A 19 15.50 -30.36 -33.73
CA MET A 19 14.25 -31.00 -33.33
C MET A 19 13.38 -31.41 -34.54
N ALA A 20 13.43 -30.64 -35.64
CA ALA A 20 12.65 -30.92 -36.85
C ALA A 20 13.26 -32.00 -37.75
N GLN A 21 14.56 -32.29 -37.65
CA GLN A 21 15.25 -33.28 -38.48
C GLN A 21 15.31 -34.70 -37.88
N VAL A 22 14.95 -34.88 -36.60
CA VAL A 22 15.00 -36.18 -35.90
C VAL A 22 13.58 -36.78 -35.84
N ALA A 23 13.02 -37.08 -37.01
CA ALA A 23 11.82 -37.90 -37.15
C ALA A 23 12.20 -39.17 -37.94
N GLY A 24 12.81 -40.14 -37.25
CA GLY A 24 13.26 -41.37 -37.90
C GLY A 24 14.19 -42.22 -37.04
N GLN A 25 13.58 -43.08 -36.21
CA GLN A 25 14.15 -44.33 -35.69
C GLN A 25 15.55 -44.24 -35.05
N ASP A 26 15.67 -43.51 -33.94
CA ASP A 26 16.63 -43.77 -32.84
C ASP A 26 16.21 -43.03 -31.56
N ASP A 27 14.89 -42.98 -31.31
CA ASP A 27 14.27 -41.92 -30.52
C ASP A 27 14.42 -42.07 -29.01
N ARG A 28 14.55 -43.27 -28.46
CA ARG A 28 14.43 -43.47 -27.00
C ARG A 28 15.65 -43.02 -26.21
N GLU A 29 16.86 -43.33 -26.67
CA GLU A 29 18.09 -42.96 -25.95
C GLU A 29 18.42 -41.48 -26.14
N LYS A 30 18.19 -40.93 -27.34
CA LYS A 30 18.38 -39.50 -27.64
C LYS A 30 17.36 -38.61 -26.93
N THR A 31 16.09 -39.03 -26.84
CA THR A 31 15.10 -38.29 -26.03
C THR A 31 15.38 -38.39 -24.53
N THR A 32 15.99 -39.48 -24.05
CA THR A 32 16.38 -39.61 -22.64
C THR A 32 17.58 -38.74 -22.32
N ALA A 33 18.60 -38.71 -23.18
CA ALA A 33 19.75 -37.82 -23.05
C ALA A 33 19.35 -36.33 -23.16
N LEU A 34 18.42 -35.99 -24.05
CA LEU A 34 17.87 -34.63 -24.17
C LEU A 34 17.05 -34.23 -22.94
N LYS A 35 16.23 -35.15 -22.40
CA LYS A 35 15.49 -34.93 -21.14
C LYS A 35 16.42 -34.78 -19.94
N ASP A 36 17.49 -35.56 -19.88
CA ASP A 36 18.52 -35.46 -18.85
C ASP A 36 19.27 -34.11 -18.97
N LEU A 37 19.65 -33.70 -20.19
CA LEU A 37 20.31 -32.42 -20.44
C LEU A 37 19.41 -31.21 -20.11
N LEU A 38 18.11 -31.28 -20.45
CA LEU A 38 17.12 -30.26 -20.07
C LEU A 38 16.82 -30.25 -18.57
N SER A 39 16.87 -31.39 -17.88
CA SER A 39 16.73 -31.47 -16.41
C SER A 39 17.95 -30.94 -15.66
N ARG A 40 19.11 -30.87 -16.33
CA ARG A 40 20.36 -30.27 -15.81
C ARG A 40 20.46 -28.77 -16.08
N ILE A 41 19.68 -28.24 -17.02
CA ILE A 41 19.55 -26.80 -17.24
C ILE A 41 18.50 -26.30 -16.24
N ASP A 42 18.94 -25.56 -15.23
CA ASP A 42 18.02 -24.83 -14.38
C ASP A 42 17.42 -23.66 -15.18
N LEU A 43 16.33 -23.96 -15.89
CA LEU A 43 15.54 -22.96 -16.63
C LEU A 43 15.10 -21.81 -15.71
N ASP A 44 14.88 -22.07 -14.41
CA ASP A 44 14.56 -21.04 -13.44
C ASP A 44 15.79 -20.14 -13.19
N GLU A 45 17.00 -20.70 -13.12
CA GLU A 45 18.26 -19.92 -13.01
C GLU A 45 18.59 -19.12 -14.29
N LEU A 46 18.23 -19.66 -15.45
CA LEU A 46 18.35 -18.97 -16.73
C LEU A 46 17.37 -17.78 -16.83
N MET A 47 16.10 -17.98 -16.43
CA MET A 47 15.08 -16.93 -16.40
C MET A 47 15.33 -15.87 -15.31
N LYS A 48 15.97 -16.25 -14.19
CA LYS A 48 16.39 -15.30 -13.12
C LYS A 48 17.45 -14.29 -13.59
N LYS A 49 18.21 -14.58 -14.65
CA LYS A 49 19.29 -13.69 -15.15
C LYS A 49 18.80 -12.57 -16.07
N ASP A 50 17.58 -12.65 -16.60
CA ASP A 50 17.04 -11.71 -17.60
C ASP A 50 15.98 -10.74 -17.03
N GLU A 51 15.58 -10.87 -15.75
CA GLU A 51 14.67 -9.89 -15.14
C GLU A 51 15.38 -8.53 -14.91
N PRO A 52 14.78 -7.40 -15.37
CA PRO A 52 15.34 -6.07 -15.13
C PRO A 52 15.42 -5.74 -13.63
N PRO A 53 16.39 -4.89 -13.22
CA PRO A 53 16.50 -4.47 -11.83
C PRO A 53 15.26 -3.69 -11.37
N PHE A 54 14.89 -3.82 -10.10
CA PHE A 54 13.85 -3.00 -9.45
C PHE A 54 14.38 -1.62 -9.05
N ILE A 55 15.00 -0.94 -10.01
CA ILE A 55 15.46 0.44 -9.86
C ILE A 55 14.52 1.27 -10.72
N PHE A 56 13.70 2.07 -10.04
CA PHE A 56 12.74 2.96 -10.67
C PHE A 56 13.14 4.43 -10.42
N PRO A 57 12.74 5.35 -11.31
CA PRO A 57 12.98 6.76 -11.08
C PRO A 57 12.34 7.28 -9.79
N LYS A 58 12.78 8.45 -9.31
CA LYS A 58 12.33 9.01 -8.01
C LYS A 58 11.46 10.25 -8.13
N THR A 59 11.30 10.78 -9.34
CA THR A 59 10.48 11.96 -9.63
C THR A 59 9.52 11.65 -10.78
N LEU A 60 8.43 12.44 -10.89
CA LEU A 60 7.47 12.29 -11.98
C LEU A 60 8.14 12.55 -13.33
N GLU A 61 9.02 13.55 -13.38
CA GLU A 61 9.76 13.96 -14.56
C GLU A 61 10.66 12.86 -15.08
N GLU A 62 11.42 12.19 -14.19
CA GLU A 62 12.25 11.05 -14.58
C GLU A 62 11.41 9.81 -14.94
N PHE A 63 10.19 9.69 -14.39
CA PHE A 63 9.20 8.71 -14.84
C PHE A 63 8.61 9.03 -16.21
N GLU A 64 8.90 10.22 -16.75
CA GLU A 64 8.34 10.81 -17.97
C GLU A 64 6.85 11.15 -17.88
N TYR A 65 6.32 11.40 -16.68
CA TYR A 65 4.93 11.81 -16.46
C TYR A 65 4.84 13.17 -15.79
N ALA A 66 3.71 13.85 -15.98
CA ALA A 66 3.32 15.03 -15.22
C ALA A 66 1.79 15.08 -15.10
N PHE A 67 1.28 15.81 -14.11
CA PHE A 67 -0.14 16.14 -14.06
C PHE A 67 -0.41 17.33 -14.99
N ASN A 68 -1.39 17.19 -15.87
CA ASN A 68 -1.83 18.29 -16.75
C ASN A 68 -2.74 19.29 -16.01
N GLU A 69 -3.22 20.32 -16.72
CA GLU A 69 -4.12 21.34 -16.17
C GLU A 69 -5.48 20.81 -15.66
N HIS A 70 -5.87 19.61 -16.09
CA HIS A 70 -7.06 18.90 -15.62
C HIS A 70 -6.76 17.94 -14.46
N GLY A 71 -5.53 17.97 -13.91
CA GLY A 71 -5.11 17.10 -12.82
C GLY A 71 -4.94 15.63 -13.22
N GLN A 72 -4.76 15.33 -14.50
CA GLN A 72 -4.61 13.96 -15.00
C GLN A 72 -3.15 13.61 -15.24
N LEU A 73 -2.71 12.44 -14.79
CA LEU A 73 -1.35 11.95 -15.02
C LEU A 73 -1.16 11.57 -16.49
N ARG A 74 -0.24 12.24 -17.19
CA ARG A 74 0.03 12.04 -18.62
C ARG A 74 1.53 11.98 -18.90
N HIS A 75 1.90 11.18 -19.89
CA HIS A 75 3.27 11.13 -20.35
C HIS A 75 3.68 12.47 -20.96
N ILE A 76 4.80 13.05 -20.54
CA ILE A 76 5.20 14.44 -20.85
C ILE A 76 5.30 14.68 -22.37
N LYS A 77 5.85 13.71 -23.13
CA LYS A 77 6.06 13.86 -24.57
C LYS A 77 4.84 13.51 -25.43
N THR A 78 4.11 12.45 -25.09
CA THR A 78 3.04 11.88 -25.94
C THR A 78 1.65 12.27 -25.49
N GLY A 79 1.48 12.69 -24.23
CA GLY A 79 0.16 12.96 -23.66
C GLY A 79 -0.65 11.70 -23.35
N GLU A 80 -0.07 10.50 -23.45
CA GLU A 80 -0.77 9.23 -23.19
C GLU A 80 -0.93 8.94 -21.69
N PRO A 81 -1.97 8.19 -21.28
CA PRO A 81 -2.17 7.78 -19.89
C PRO A 81 -1.14 6.74 -19.43
N PHE A 82 -1.05 6.53 -18.12
CA PHE A 82 -0.18 5.50 -17.56
C PHE A 82 -0.63 4.09 -17.95
N VAL A 83 0.30 3.29 -18.47
CA VAL A 83 0.08 1.88 -18.81
C VAL A 83 0.72 0.99 -17.73
N PHE A 84 -0.10 0.18 -17.05
CA PHE A 84 0.36 -0.75 -16.01
C PHE A 84 1.21 -1.89 -16.61
N ASN A 85 0.68 -2.57 -17.63
CA ASN A 85 1.39 -3.66 -18.34
C ASN A 85 2.40 -3.10 -19.36
N ALA A 86 3.37 -2.32 -18.90
CA ALA A 86 4.41 -1.78 -19.78
C ALA A 86 5.32 -2.87 -20.36
N ARG A 87 5.41 -4.03 -19.70
CA ARG A 87 6.10 -5.22 -20.18
C ARG A 87 5.20 -6.44 -20.00
N GLU A 88 4.68 -7.02 -21.09
CA GLU A 88 3.61 -8.04 -21.06
C GLU A 88 3.90 -9.22 -20.13
N ASP A 89 5.12 -9.76 -20.18
CA ASP A 89 5.48 -10.97 -19.42
C ASP A 89 6.10 -10.70 -18.04
N LEU A 90 6.23 -9.42 -17.63
CA LEU A 90 6.93 -9.04 -16.40
C LEU A 90 5.97 -8.45 -15.36
N HIS A 91 5.01 -9.26 -14.93
CA HIS A 91 4.00 -8.85 -13.95
C HIS A 91 4.59 -8.30 -12.64
N ARG A 92 5.60 -8.98 -12.08
CA ARG A 92 6.27 -8.52 -10.85
C ARG A 92 6.95 -7.16 -11.03
N TRP A 93 7.63 -6.96 -12.16
CA TRP A 93 8.27 -5.69 -12.47
C TRP A 93 7.25 -4.57 -12.68
N ASN A 94 6.16 -4.82 -13.41
CA ASN A 94 5.07 -3.86 -13.61
C ASN A 94 4.43 -3.43 -12.27
N GLN A 95 4.24 -4.40 -11.37
CA GLN A 95 3.75 -4.13 -10.02
C GLN A 95 4.71 -3.24 -9.23
N LYS A 96 6.01 -3.54 -9.23
CA LYS A 96 7.02 -2.70 -8.57
C LYS A 96 7.13 -1.30 -9.19
N ARG A 97 6.97 -1.18 -10.52
CA ARG A 97 6.92 0.12 -11.21
C ARG A 97 5.72 0.95 -10.75
N TYR A 98 4.56 0.32 -10.63
CA TYR A 98 3.34 0.96 -10.15
C TYR A 98 3.45 1.40 -8.68
N GLU A 99 4.06 0.56 -7.84
CA GLU A 99 4.37 0.90 -6.44
C GLU A 99 5.30 2.12 -6.37
N ALA A 100 6.41 2.12 -7.11
CA ALA A 100 7.35 3.23 -7.17
C ALA A 100 6.68 4.55 -7.62
N LEU A 101 5.88 4.52 -8.69
CA LEU A 101 5.11 5.69 -9.12
C LEU A 101 4.15 6.18 -8.02
N GLY A 102 3.55 5.25 -7.29
CA GLY A 102 2.65 5.57 -6.18
C GLY A 102 3.32 6.29 -4.99
N GLU A 103 4.58 5.97 -4.71
CA GLU A 103 5.37 6.69 -3.69
C GLU A 103 5.69 8.12 -4.16
N ILE A 104 6.05 8.29 -5.44
CA ILE A 104 6.27 9.63 -6.02
C ILE A 104 5.00 10.48 -5.96
N ILE A 105 3.84 9.89 -6.30
CA ILE A 105 2.55 10.55 -6.21
C ILE A 105 2.21 10.95 -4.77
N THR A 106 2.64 10.15 -3.79
CA THR A 106 2.42 10.47 -2.38
C THR A 106 3.14 11.77 -1.99
N GLU A 107 4.41 11.91 -2.36
CA GLU A 107 5.17 13.15 -2.13
C GLU A 107 4.57 14.33 -2.92
N TYR A 108 4.16 14.11 -4.17
CA TYR A 108 3.49 15.14 -4.95
C TYR A 108 2.19 15.63 -4.31
N VAL A 109 1.37 14.73 -3.75
CA VAL A 109 0.15 15.11 -3.02
C VAL A 109 0.49 15.90 -1.75
N TYR A 110 1.55 15.53 -1.02
CA TYR A 110 2.02 16.32 0.11
C TYR A 110 2.40 17.75 -0.29
N GLU A 111 3.12 17.92 -1.39
CA GLU A 111 3.44 19.25 -1.91
C GLU A 111 2.18 20.07 -2.23
N LEU A 112 1.14 19.44 -2.81
CA LEU A 112 -0.13 20.13 -3.05
C LEU A 112 -0.86 20.49 -1.75
N LEU A 113 -0.84 19.64 -0.73
CA LEU A 113 -1.42 19.97 0.57
C LEU A 113 -0.73 21.18 1.20
N GLU A 114 0.59 21.26 1.10
CA GLU A 114 1.39 22.34 1.67
C GLU A 114 1.25 23.64 0.84
N LYS A 115 1.39 23.57 -0.48
CA LYS A 115 1.45 24.74 -1.37
C LYS A 115 0.06 25.24 -1.78
N ASP A 116 -0.82 24.34 -2.19
CA ASP A 116 -2.13 24.70 -2.76
C ASP A 116 -3.24 24.79 -1.72
N CYS A 117 -3.14 24.01 -0.64
CA CYS A 117 -4.10 24.01 0.46
C CYS A 117 -3.60 24.77 1.70
N ASN A 118 -2.34 25.24 1.70
CA ASN A 118 -1.73 25.95 2.83
C ASN A 118 -1.86 25.19 4.16
N LEU A 119 -1.68 23.87 4.11
CA LEU A 119 -1.67 23.03 5.30
C LEU A 119 -0.23 22.83 5.80
N THR A 120 -0.07 22.70 7.11
CA THR A 120 1.23 22.43 7.74
C THR A 120 1.23 21.06 8.40
N LYS A 121 2.37 20.36 8.33
CA LYS A 121 2.59 19.12 9.07
C LYS A 121 2.72 19.42 10.56
N GLU A 122 2.06 18.59 11.37
CA GLU A 122 2.26 18.50 12.80
C GLU A 122 2.77 17.09 13.11
N MET A 123 3.93 16.98 13.75
CA MET A 123 4.61 15.71 13.99
C MET A 123 3.98 14.96 15.16
N LEU A 124 3.98 13.63 15.05
CA LEU A 124 3.42 12.71 16.04
C LEU A 124 4.46 11.64 16.43
N PRO A 125 4.56 11.26 17.71
CA PRO A 125 3.94 11.89 18.88
C PRO A 125 4.34 13.36 19.08
N VAL A 126 3.50 14.16 19.75
CA VAL A 126 3.77 15.60 20.01
C VAL A 126 4.98 15.84 20.92
N ASP A 127 5.38 14.82 21.66
CA ASP A 127 6.52 14.80 22.56
C ASP A 127 7.66 13.90 22.03
N ALA A 128 7.72 13.71 20.70
CA ALA A 128 8.70 12.85 20.09
C ALA A 128 10.14 13.28 20.38
N THR A 129 10.99 12.32 20.73
CA THR A 129 12.46 12.47 20.81
C THR A 129 13.10 12.40 19.41
N GLU A 130 14.32 12.94 19.26
CA GLU A 130 14.98 13.06 17.94
C GLU A 130 15.18 11.72 17.22
N ASP A 131 15.38 10.63 17.96
CA ASP A 131 15.71 9.31 17.41
C ASP A 131 14.52 8.34 17.36
N GLU A 132 13.31 8.74 17.78
CA GLU A 132 12.16 7.85 17.76
C GLU A 132 11.35 7.93 16.43
N PRO A 133 10.75 6.82 15.98
CA PRO A 133 9.86 6.84 14.82
C PRO A 133 8.72 7.85 14.99
N THR A 134 8.46 8.63 13.94
CA THR A 134 7.39 9.64 13.94
C THR A 134 6.44 9.49 12.75
N SER A 135 5.21 9.96 12.95
CA SER A 135 4.21 10.19 11.92
C SER A 135 3.90 11.69 11.86
N PHE A 136 2.86 12.06 11.13
CA PHE A 136 2.36 13.43 11.11
C PHE A 136 0.89 13.48 10.69
N ILE A 137 0.25 14.61 10.97
CA ILE A 137 -1.03 15.03 10.40
C ILE A 137 -0.87 16.37 9.68
N TYR A 138 -1.81 16.72 8.81
CA TYR A 138 -1.88 18.09 8.27
C TYR A 138 -2.96 18.90 8.95
N LEU A 139 -2.67 20.18 9.19
CA LEU A 139 -3.56 21.15 9.80
C LEU A 139 -3.70 22.39 8.91
N SER A 140 -4.92 22.91 8.77
CA SER A 140 -5.12 24.28 8.28
C SER A 140 -4.63 25.28 9.33
N PRO A 141 -4.31 26.54 8.95
CA PRO A 141 -3.77 27.53 9.89
C PRO A 141 -4.66 27.79 11.12
N ASP A 142 -5.97 27.60 10.95
CA ASP A 142 -6.99 27.81 11.97
C ASP A 142 -7.58 26.50 12.54
N ALA A 143 -7.03 25.33 12.20
CA ALA A 143 -7.62 24.03 12.55
C ALA A 143 -7.89 23.87 14.07
N LEU A 144 -6.99 24.39 14.91
CA LEU A 144 -7.12 24.31 16.37
C LEU A 144 -7.81 25.53 16.98
N SER A 145 -7.79 26.68 16.31
CA SER A 145 -8.26 27.97 16.86
C SER A 145 -9.66 28.38 16.37
N ASN A 146 -10.13 27.82 15.25
CA ASN A 146 -11.46 28.11 14.69
C ASN A 146 -12.56 27.62 15.65
N PRO A 147 -13.39 28.50 16.22
CA PRO A 147 -14.41 28.10 17.19
C PRO A 147 -15.68 27.53 16.54
N SER A 148 -15.81 27.63 15.22
CA SER A 148 -17.04 27.30 14.50
C SER A 148 -17.06 25.84 14.07
N LYS A 149 -16.21 25.45 13.11
CA LYS A 149 -16.28 24.16 12.44
C LYS A 149 -14.88 23.59 12.19
N LEU A 150 -14.75 22.29 12.40
CA LEU A 150 -13.55 21.52 12.05
C LEU A 150 -13.95 20.30 11.22
N LEU A 151 -13.35 20.14 10.05
CA LEU A 151 -13.44 18.91 9.25
C LEU A 151 -12.22 18.03 9.54
N VAL A 152 -12.47 16.76 9.85
CA VAL A 152 -11.43 15.74 10.07
C VAL A 152 -11.57 14.66 8.99
N LEU A 153 -10.49 14.45 8.23
CA LEU A 153 -10.43 13.51 7.10
C LEU A 153 -9.61 12.27 7.47
N ILE A 154 -10.20 11.08 7.28
CA ILE A 154 -9.61 9.78 7.62
C ILE A 154 -9.64 8.87 6.39
N GLN A 155 -8.48 8.56 5.81
CA GLN A 155 -8.38 7.63 4.67
C GLN A 155 -8.60 6.17 5.07
N GLY A 156 -8.76 5.32 4.04
CA GLY A 156 -8.80 3.86 4.20
C GLY A 156 -7.42 3.26 4.50
N SER A 157 -7.36 1.93 4.52
CA SER A 157 -6.12 1.19 4.79
C SER A 157 -5.25 0.99 3.55
N GLY A 158 -4.05 0.46 3.76
CA GLY A 158 -3.14 0.06 2.68
C GLY A 158 -2.04 1.10 2.41
N VAL A 159 -1.72 1.29 1.13
CA VAL A 159 -0.58 2.12 0.68
C VAL A 159 -0.93 3.59 0.48
N VAL A 160 -2.17 3.98 0.72
CA VAL A 160 -2.57 5.40 0.68
C VAL A 160 -2.09 6.14 1.94
N ARG A 161 -1.79 7.42 1.80
CA ARG A 161 -1.33 8.30 2.88
C ARG A 161 -2.22 9.54 2.99
N ALA A 162 -1.91 10.44 3.93
CA ALA A 162 -2.63 11.69 4.12
C ALA A 162 -2.87 12.41 2.79
N GLY A 163 -4.09 12.90 2.58
CA GLY A 163 -4.50 13.57 1.34
C GLY A 163 -4.97 12.64 0.22
N GLN A 164 -4.91 11.32 0.37
CA GLN A 164 -5.27 10.37 -0.69
C GLN A 164 -6.49 9.53 -0.32
N TRP A 165 -7.41 9.36 -1.29
CA TRP A 165 -8.46 8.34 -1.22
C TRP A 165 -8.04 7.04 -1.89
N ALA A 166 -7.52 7.13 -3.11
CA ALA A 166 -7.15 5.96 -3.88
C ALA A 166 -6.07 6.26 -4.93
N ARG A 167 -4.90 5.63 -4.78
CA ARG A 167 -3.78 5.69 -5.74
C ARG A 167 -4.22 5.35 -7.17
N ARG A 168 -5.10 4.35 -7.32
CA ARG A 168 -5.63 3.93 -8.64
C ARG A 168 -6.39 5.05 -9.34
N LEU A 169 -7.17 5.84 -8.61
CA LEU A 169 -7.93 6.95 -9.18
C LEU A 169 -7.01 8.09 -9.58
N ILE A 170 -6.04 8.45 -8.73
CA ILE A 170 -5.03 9.47 -9.04
C ILE A 170 -4.30 9.16 -10.35
N ILE A 171 -3.88 7.90 -10.54
CA ILE A 171 -3.10 7.48 -11.70
C ILE A 171 -3.94 7.40 -12.98
N ASN A 172 -5.17 6.86 -12.89
CA ASN A 172 -5.94 6.51 -14.08
C ASN A 172 -7.06 7.49 -14.44
N GLN A 173 -7.45 8.37 -13.50
CA GLN A 173 -8.48 9.38 -13.70
C GLN A 173 -7.85 10.76 -13.54
N ASP A 174 -7.76 11.25 -12.30
CA ASP A 174 -7.28 12.58 -11.95
C ASP A 174 -7.04 12.73 -10.44
N LEU A 175 -6.41 13.86 -10.06
CA LEU A 175 -6.22 14.27 -8.68
C LEU A 175 -7.53 14.47 -7.93
N ASP A 176 -8.56 15.03 -8.57
CA ASP A 176 -9.79 15.41 -7.87
C ASP A 176 -10.56 14.18 -7.36
N SER A 177 -10.67 13.14 -8.18
CA SER A 177 -11.32 11.88 -7.80
C SER A 177 -10.49 11.05 -6.81
N GLY A 178 -9.17 11.13 -6.90
CA GLY A 178 -8.26 10.28 -6.13
C GLY A 178 -7.75 10.88 -4.82
N THR A 179 -7.90 12.18 -4.60
CA THR A 179 -7.37 12.90 -3.44
C THR A 179 -8.46 13.53 -2.57
N GLN A 180 -8.07 13.92 -1.36
CA GLN A 180 -8.91 14.65 -0.42
C GLN A 180 -8.95 16.15 -0.74
N ILE A 181 -8.13 16.63 -1.70
CA ILE A 181 -7.91 18.06 -1.98
C ILE A 181 -9.20 18.82 -2.31
N PRO A 182 -10.13 18.31 -3.15
CA PRO A 182 -11.38 19.02 -3.42
C PRO A 182 -12.22 19.26 -2.16
N PHE A 183 -12.24 18.28 -1.24
CA PHE A 183 -12.96 18.37 0.03
C PHE A 183 -12.30 19.39 0.97
N ILE A 184 -10.96 19.37 1.04
CA ILE A 184 -10.16 20.34 1.80
C ILE A 184 -10.43 21.76 1.29
N LYS A 185 -10.24 22.01 0.00
CA LYS A 185 -10.46 23.33 -0.63
C LYS A 185 -11.89 23.81 -0.43
N ARG A 186 -12.88 22.92 -0.55
CA ARG A 186 -14.29 23.26 -0.31
C ARG A 186 -14.54 23.63 1.15
N ALA A 187 -14.06 22.82 2.10
CA ALA A 187 -14.24 23.06 3.53
C ALA A 187 -13.61 24.38 3.97
N MET A 188 -12.38 24.65 3.55
CA MET A 188 -11.70 25.92 3.84
C MET A 188 -12.45 27.11 3.24
N LYS A 189 -12.97 27.00 2.01
CA LYS A 189 -13.81 28.04 1.40
C LYS A 189 -15.11 28.30 2.18
N GLU A 190 -15.65 27.28 2.86
CA GLU A 190 -16.82 27.40 3.73
C GLU A 190 -16.49 27.77 5.19
N GLY A 191 -15.23 28.10 5.47
CA GLY A 191 -14.78 28.59 6.78
C GLY A 191 -14.56 27.49 7.84
N TYR A 192 -14.31 26.26 7.40
CA TYR A 192 -13.93 25.16 8.29
C TYR A 192 -12.42 25.20 8.53
N GLY A 193 -12.01 24.98 9.78
CA GLY A 193 -10.69 24.41 10.04
C GLY A 193 -10.62 22.99 9.47
N VAL A 194 -9.45 22.54 9.05
CA VAL A 194 -9.27 21.22 8.43
C VAL A 194 -8.11 20.47 9.08
N MET A 195 -8.33 19.18 9.35
CA MET A 195 -7.32 18.24 9.84
C MET A 195 -7.34 16.99 8.97
N VAL A 196 -6.18 16.60 8.44
CA VAL A 196 -6.01 15.40 7.62
C VAL A 196 -5.11 14.42 8.34
N LEU A 197 -5.63 13.22 8.61
CA LEU A 197 -4.90 12.21 9.36
C LEU A 197 -3.96 11.38 8.47
N ASN A 198 -3.03 10.66 9.08
CA ASN A 198 -2.13 9.72 8.38
C ASN A 198 -2.08 8.32 9.04
N PRO A 199 -3.23 7.65 9.24
CA PRO A 199 -3.32 6.39 10.00
C PRO A 199 -2.47 5.22 9.45
N ASN A 200 -2.04 5.27 8.19
CA ASN A 200 -1.23 4.23 7.58
C ASN A 200 0.28 4.48 7.68
N LEU A 201 0.71 5.67 8.13
CA LEU A 201 2.11 5.92 8.50
C LEU A 201 2.24 5.65 10.00
N ASN A 202 2.32 4.36 10.34
CA ASN A 202 2.24 3.84 11.72
C ASN A 202 3.47 3.02 12.14
N TYR A 203 4.49 2.91 11.28
CA TYR A 203 5.78 2.31 11.59
C TYR A 203 6.90 2.95 10.77
N LEU A 204 8.13 2.88 11.29
CA LEU A 204 9.36 3.05 10.54
C LEU A 204 9.83 1.70 10.01
N GLU A 205 10.13 1.62 8.72
CA GLU A 205 10.68 0.42 8.10
C GLU A 205 12.22 0.53 8.02
N VAL A 206 12.93 -0.41 8.65
CA VAL A 206 14.40 -0.44 8.70
C VAL A 206 14.94 -1.73 8.09
N GLU A 207 16.05 -1.67 7.37
CA GLU A 207 16.69 -2.87 6.81
C GLU A 207 17.37 -3.69 7.92
N LYS A 208 17.11 -5.01 7.96
CA LYS A 208 17.82 -5.91 8.85
C LYS A 208 19.24 -6.15 8.34
N PRO A 209 20.25 -6.11 9.21
CA PRO A 209 21.59 -6.52 8.84
C PRO A 209 21.60 -8.00 8.45
N THR A 210 22.19 -8.33 7.30
CA THR A 210 22.28 -9.70 6.80
C THR A 210 23.06 -10.58 7.79
N LYS A 211 22.38 -11.49 8.50
CA LYS A 211 23.04 -12.54 9.27
C LYS A 211 23.70 -13.53 8.30
N SER A 212 25.02 -13.62 8.32
CA SER A 212 25.76 -14.73 7.72
C SER A 212 25.47 -16.00 8.53
N SER A 213 24.66 -16.92 8.00
CA SER A 213 24.39 -18.21 8.64
C SER A 213 25.56 -19.18 8.46
N PRO A 214 26.01 -19.87 9.53
CA PRO A 214 26.73 -21.13 9.39
C PRO A 214 25.76 -22.29 9.15
N SER A 215 26.33 -23.30 8.50
CA SER A 215 25.79 -24.56 7.99
C SER A 215 24.86 -25.37 8.91
N HIS A 216 23.89 -26.02 8.25
CA HIS A 216 23.16 -27.26 8.57
C HIS A 216 23.49 -28.02 9.86
N SER A 217 22.44 -28.46 10.57
CA SER A 217 22.41 -29.76 11.25
C SER A 217 20.99 -30.35 11.25
N PRO A 218 20.83 -31.68 11.22
CA PRO A 218 19.60 -32.37 10.84
C PRO A 218 18.65 -32.59 12.03
N ALA A 219 17.36 -32.70 11.72
CA ALA A 219 16.28 -32.96 12.67
C ALA A 219 16.34 -34.37 13.29
N GLU A 220 16.16 -34.46 14.60
CA GLU A 220 15.79 -35.70 15.30
C GLU A 220 14.27 -35.93 15.19
N VAL A 221 13.90 -37.18 14.92
CA VAL A 221 12.52 -37.65 14.73
C VAL A 221 12.11 -38.45 15.96
N SER A 222 10.91 -38.19 16.49
CA SER A 222 10.23 -39.04 17.49
C SER A 222 8.90 -39.57 16.95
N ASP A 223 8.73 -40.90 16.94
CA ASP A 223 7.49 -41.68 16.75
C ASP A 223 6.52 -41.48 17.97
N GLU A 224 5.19 -41.60 17.99
CA GLU A 224 4.17 -42.46 17.34
C GLU A 224 2.74 -41.86 17.68
N PRO A 225 1.56 -42.52 17.51
CA PRO A 225 0.74 -42.67 16.30
C PRO A 225 -0.62 -41.91 16.27
N ALA A 226 -1.08 -41.73 15.02
CA ALA A 226 -2.45 -41.75 14.46
C ALA A 226 -3.63 -41.06 15.18
N GLU A 227 -4.06 -39.93 14.61
CA GLU A 227 -5.47 -39.76 14.22
C GLU A 227 -5.58 -39.06 12.84
N LYS A 228 -6.22 -39.77 11.91
CA LYS A 228 -6.45 -39.37 10.52
C LYS A 228 -7.59 -38.36 10.47
N ARG A 229 -7.32 -37.10 10.07
CA ARG A 229 -8.06 -36.42 8.97
C ARG A 229 -7.67 -34.98 8.61
N GLU A 230 -6.59 -34.40 9.15
CA GLU A 230 -6.21 -33.00 8.80
C GLU A 230 -4.89 -32.85 8.01
N ARG A 231 -4.18 -33.95 7.71
CA ARG A 231 -2.84 -33.89 7.11
C ARG A 231 -2.77 -33.66 5.59
N LYS A 232 -3.90 -33.53 4.88
CA LYS A 232 -3.88 -33.34 3.43
C LYS A 232 -3.87 -31.87 3.00
N GLU A 233 -4.58 -31.01 3.74
CA GLU A 233 -4.65 -29.57 3.45
C GLU A 233 -3.45 -28.82 4.01
N GLU A 234 -2.88 -29.21 5.16
CA GLU A 234 -1.63 -28.64 5.66
C GLU A 234 -0.41 -29.04 4.82
N GLN A 235 -0.36 -30.26 4.28
CA GLN A 235 0.73 -30.68 3.39
C GLN A 235 0.62 -30.01 2.01
N GLU A 236 -0.58 -29.81 1.48
CA GLU A 236 -0.78 -29.02 0.26
C GLU A 236 -0.52 -27.53 0.48
N GLY A 237 -0.88 -26.99 1.63
CA GLY A 237 -0.58 -25.61 2.04
C GLY A 237 0.92 -25.37 2.22
N LYS A 238 1.64 -26.28 2.90
CA LYS A 238 3.11 -26.24 3.00
C LYS A 238 3.78 -26.42 1.65
N LYS A 239 3.35 -27.38 0.83
CA LYS A 239 3.89 -27.58 -0.53
C LYS A 239 3.58 -26.41 -1.46
N LYS A 240 2.42 -25.76 -1.37
CA LYS A 240 2.11 -24.52 -2.12
C LYS A 240 2.97 -23.37 -1.62
N LYS A 241 3.14 -23.21 -0.32
CA LYS A 241 3.96 -22.15 0.27
C LYS A 241 5.44 -22.30 -0.13
N GLU A 242 5.98 -23.51 -0.05
CA GLU A 242 7.32 -23.87 -0.53
C GLU A 242 7.44 -23.75 -2.06
N PHE A 243 6.38 -24.10 -2.81
CA PHE A 243 6.33 -23.93 -4.27
C PHE A 243 6.39 -22.44 -4.65
N TYR A 244 5.60 -21.58 -4.02
CA TYR A 244 5.64 -20.12 -4.25
C TYR A 244 6.91 -19.46 -3.68
N GLU A 245 7.49 -19.97 -2.59
CA GLU A 245 8.79 -19.53 -2.06
C GLU A 245 9.95 -19.90 -2.99
N LYS A 246 9.87 -21.02 -3.72
CA LYS A 246 10.83 -21.37 -4.78
C LYS A 246 10.82 -20.36 -5.95
N TYR A 247 9.69 -19.69 -6.21
CA TYR A 247 9.56 -18.63 -7.24
C TYR A 247 9.92 -17.22 -6.71
N ARG A 248 10.37 -17.10 -5.45
CA ARG A 248 10.89 -15.83 -4.92
C ARG A 248 12.29 -15.56 -5.51
N ASN A 249 12.35 -14.70 -6.54
CA ASN A 249 13.61 -14.27 -7.18
C ASN A 249 14.65 -13.77 -6.13
N PRO A 250 15.94 -14.16 -6.19
CA PRO A 250 17.05 -13.71 -5.32
C PRO A 250 17.51 -12.25 -5.46
N GLN A 251 16.73 -11.34 -6.07
CA GLN A 251 16.79 -9.94 -5.60
C GLN A 251 16.21 -9.96 -4.19
N LYS A 252 17.05 -10.29 -3.20
CA LYS A 252 16.70 -10.22 -1.78
C LYS A 252 16.28 -8.78 -1.52
N GLU A 253 14.97 -8.53 -1.59
CA GLU A 253 14.37 -7.43 -0.85
C GLU A 253 14.97 -7.55 0.55
N ALA A 254 15.71 -6.52 0.95
CA ALA A 254 16.33 -6.51 2.27
C ALA A 254 15.24 -6.92 3.26
N GLU A 255 15.50 -7.91 4.12
CA GLU A 255 14.52 -8.23 5.14
C GLU A 255 14.35 -6.97 5.97
N THR A 256 13.16 -6.39 5.98
CA THR A 256 12.90 -5.21 6.78
C THR A 256 12.30 -5.58 8.12
N GLU A 257 12.54 -4.74 9.11
CA GLU A 257 11.86 -4.73 10.39
C GLU A 257 10.99 -3.49 10.46
N ARG A 258 9.80 -3.63 11.05
CA ARG A 258 8.87 -2.52 11.25
C ARG A 258 8.88 -2.14 12.71
N ILE A 259 9.35 -0.93 12.99
CA ILE A 259 9.34 -0.35 14.33
C ILE A 259 8.06 0.48 14.44
N PRO A 260 7.07 0.08 15.25
CA PRO A 260 5.82 0.82 15.37
C PRO A 260 6.05 2.22 15.94
N ILE A 261 5.27 3.19 15.48
CA ILE A 261 5.30 4.56 16.01
C ILE A 261 4.54 4.56 17.35
N ARG A 262 5.16 5.11 18.39
CA ARG A 262 4.60 5.12 19.75
C ARG A 262 3.20 5.76 19.74
N ASP A 263 2.26 5.10 20.40
CA ASP A 263 0.84 5.49 20.50
C ASP A 263 0.11 5.70 19.15
N ASN A 264 0.75 5.37 18.03
CA ASN A 264 0.25 5.52 16.66
C ASN A 264 0.59 4.27 15.83
N GLY A 265 0.74 3.11 16.49
CA GLY A 265 1.23 1.86 15.89
C GLY A 265 0.21 1.15 15.00
N SER A 266 -1.04 1.61 15.01
CA SER A 266 -2.15 1.13 14.19
C SER A 266 -3.00 2.31 13.69
N SER A 267 -3.94 2.03 12.78
CA SER A 267 -4.88 3.04 12.26
C SER A 267 -5.79 3.56 13.38
N GLU A 268 -6.26 2.65 14.24
CA GLU A 268 -7.09 2.92 15.41
C GLU A 268 -6.35 3.79 16.42
N ASP A 269 -5.13 3.39 16.81
CA ASP A 269 -4.31 4.14 17.77
C ASP A 269 -4.04 5.55 17.27
N HIS A 270 -3.74 5.71 15.98
CA HIS A 270 -3.52 7.02 15.38
C HIS A 270 -4.76 7.92 15.46
N VAL A 271 -5.96 7.39 15.16
CA VAL A 271 -7.21 8.17 15.27
C VAL A 271 -7.51 8.54 16.72
N LEU A 272 -7.28 7.63 17.67
CA LEU A 272 -7.43 7.88 19.11
C LEU A 272 -6.44 8.95 19.60
N TYR A 273 -5.17 8.84 19.20
CA TYR A 273 -4.13 9.80 19.54
C TYR A 273 -4.49 11.19 19.02
N VAL A 274 -4.84 11.31 17.75
CA VAL A 274 -5.19 12.59 17.14
C VAL A 274 -6.43 13.20 17.80
N TRP A 275 -7.40 12.37 18.21
CA TRP A 275 -8.55 12.84 18.98
C TRP A 275 -8.13 13.45 20.33
N ASP A 276 -7.37 12.70 21.12
CA ASP A 276 -7.00 13.08 22.49
C ASP A 276 -6.08 14.30 22.52
N TYR A 277 -5.16 14.42 21.56
CA TYR A 277 -4.16 15.50 21.56
C TYR A 277 -4.58 16.73 20.76
N PHE A 278 -5.47 16.59 19.76
CA PHE A 278 -5.83 17.69 18.86
C PHE A 278 -7.33 17.96 18.79
N VAL A 279 -8.13 17.00 18.32
CA VAL A 279 -9.56 17.26 18.02
C VAL A 279 -10.33 17.65 19.28
N SER A 280 -10.12 16.93 20.39
CA SER A 280 -10.78 17.23 21.67
C SER A 280 -10.43 18.65 22.18
N LYS A 281 -9.18 19.10 21.95
CA LYS A 281 -8.65 20.40 22.39
C LYS A 281 -8.93 21.54 21.43
N ALA A 282 -9.30 21.26 20.18
CA ALA A 282 -9.64 22.29 19.18
C ALA A 282 -10.81 23.16 19.68
N ALA A 283 -10.76 24.46 19.37
CA ALA A 283 -11.80 25.42 19.77
C ALA A 283 -13.17 25.13 19.15
N ALA A 284 -13.19 24.43 18.01
CA ALA A 284 -14.40 24.12 17.26
C ALA A 284 -15.43 23.38 18.12
N LYS A 285 -16.67 23.87 18.12
CA LYS A 285 -17.79 23.17 18.77
C LYS A 285 -18.48 22.17 17.87
N ASN A 286 -18.33 22.33 16.55
CA ASN A 286 -18.96 21.48 15.55
C ASN A 286 -17.88 20.75 14.73
N VAL A 287 -17.65 19.48 15.06
CA VAL A 287 -16.69 18.62 14.35
C VAL A 287 -17.43 17.76 13.32
N PHE A 288 -16.88 17.71 12.11
CA PHE A 288 -17.38 16.91 11.01
C PHE A 288 -16.33 15.86 10.68
N ILE A 289 -16.75 14.59 10.59
CA ILE A 289 -15.85 13.48 10.28
C ILE A 289 -16.17 12.98 8.87
N MET A 290 -15.15 12.84 8.04
CA MET A 290 -15.25 12.12 6.77
C MET A 290 -14.24 10.99 6.78
N ALA A 291 -14.74 9.75 6.79
CA ALA A 291 -13.93 8.55 6.88
C ALA A 291 -14.20 7.61 5.71
N HIS A 292 -13.14 7.15 5.06
CA HIS A 292 -13.21 6.29 3.88
C HIS A 292 -12.80 4.85 4.20
N SER A 293 -13.58 3.86 3.74
CA SER A 293 -13.29 2.43 3.87
C SER A 293 -12.91 2.04 5.30
N TYR A 294 -11.72 1.48 5.52
CA TYR A 294 -11.20 1.10 6.85
C TYR A 294 -11.11 2.27 7.84
N GLY A 295 -10.95 3.51 7.37
CA GLY A 295 -10.98 4.69 8.25
C GLY A 295 -12.31 4.82 9.00
N GLY A 296 -13.40 4.28 8.44
CA GLY A 296 -14.69 4.17 9.14
C GLY A 296 -14.63 3.25 10.36
N LEU A 297 -13.86 2.15 10.31
CA LEU A 297 -13.68 1.26 11.46
C LEU A 297 -12.82 1.93 12.55
N SER A 298 -11.75 2.63 12.16
CA SER A 298 -10.95 3.39 13.12
C SER A 298 -11.75 4.52 13.78
N PHE A 299 -12.70 5.13 13.06
CA PHE A 299 -13.68 6.05 13.66
C PHE A 299 -14.66 5.35 14.62
N VAL A 300 -15.09 4.12 14.32
CA VAL A 300 -15.93 3.34 15.24
C VAL A 300 -15.16 3.00 16.51
N GLU A 301 -13.87 2.65 16.40
CA GLU A 301 -13.05 2.44 17.58
C GLU A 301 -12.95 3.70 18.45
N LEU A 302 -12.79 4.86 17.82
CA LEU A 302 -12.84 6.14 18.51
C LEU A 302 -14.16 6.35 19.26
N ILE A 303 -15.32 6.09 18.65
CA ILE A 303 -16.60 6.29 19.35
C ILE A 303 -16.80 5.27 20.48
N ASN A 304 -16.29 4.05 20.35
CA ASN A 304 -16.36 3.05 21.41
C ASN A 304 -15.53 3.48 22.64
N GLN A 305 -14.35 4.07 22.42
CA GLN A 305 -13.47 4.45 23.52
C GLN A 305 -13.69 5.87 24.06
N ARG A 306 -14.29 6.78 23.27
CA ARG A 306 -14.48 8.20 23.61
C ARG A 306 -15.93 8.66 23.43
N GLU A 307 -16.90 7.75 23.60
CA GLU A 307 -18.31 7.93 23.26
C GLU A 307 -18.89 9.31 23.65
N LEU A 308 -18.80 9.67 24.93
CA LEU A 308 -19.37 10.93 25.44
C LEU A 308 -18.72 12.16 24.78
N GLN A 309 -17.41 12.15 24.58
CA GLN A 309 -16.70 13.28 23.96
C GLN A 309 -17.08 13.41 22.49
N VAL A 310 -17.12 12.28 21.78
CA VAL A 310 -17.46 12.23 20.35
C VAL A 310 -18.90 12.69 20.15
N LYS A 311 -19.87 12.14 20.89
CA LYS A 311 -21.29 12.51 20.78
C LYS A 311 -21.56 13.98 21.12
N ASN A 312 -20.76 14.59 21.99
CA ASN A 312 -20.90 16.00 22.38
C ASN A 312 -20.30 16.99 21.37
N LYS A 313 -19.32 16.57 20.56
CA LYS A 313 -18.53 17.47 19.71
C LYS A 313 -18.69 17.21 18.21
N VAL A 314 -18.99 15.96 17.82
CA VAL A 314 -19.20 15.58 16.41
C VAL A 314 -20.65 15.82 16.02
N CYS A 315 -20.86 16.63 14.99
CA CYS A 315 -22.18 16.97 14.47
C CYS A 315 -22.65 16.06 13.34
N ALA A 316 -21.72 15.63 12.48
CA ALA A 316 -22.04 14.78 11.35
C ALA A 316 -20.86 13.90 10.96
N VAL A 317 -21.17 12.73 10.41
CA VAL A 317 -20.20 11.73 9.96
C VAL A 317 -20.57 11.28 8.55
N ALA A 318 -19.64 11.38 7.61
CA ALA A 318 -19.74 10.81 6.28
C ALA A 318 -18.84 9.57 6.18
N LEU A 319 -19.42 8.41 5.88
CA LEU A 319 -18.68 7.17 5.64
C LEU A 319 -18.75 6.81 4.16
N THR A 320 -17.60 6.76 3.50
CA THR A 320 -17.50 6.52 2.05
C THR A 320 -16.84 5.17 1.81
N ASP A 321 -17.51 4.26 1.11
CA ASP A 321 -17.02 2.90 0.81
C ASP A 321 -16.63 2.05 2.05
N SER A 322 -17.20 2.36 3.22
CA SER A 322 -17.08 1.55 4.44
C SER A 322 -18.08 0.40 4.41
N SER A 323 -17.76 -0.65 3.65
CA SER A 323 -18.60 -1.86 3.48
C SER A 323 -18.33 -2.94 4.53
N HIS A 324 -17.32 -2.77 5.39
CA HIS A 324 -17.22 -3.55 6.62
C HIS A 324 -18.44 -3.21 7.47
N ASN A 325 -19.30 -4.20 7.70
CA ASN A 325 -20.53 -4.05 8.43
C ASN A 325 -20.24 -3.44 9.82
N ILE A 326 -20.31 -2.11 9.92
CA ILE A 326 -20.30 -1.35 11.18
C ILE A 326 -21.35 -1.94 12.13
N TRP A 327 -22.43 -2.46 11.55
CA TRP A 327 -23.54 -3.15 12.20
C TRP A 327 -23.21 -4.53 12.80
N LEU A 328 -22.07 -5.13 12.43
CA LEU A 328 -21.53 -6.37 13.02
C LEU A 328 -20.43 -6.10 14.04
N GLN A 329 -19.99 -4.85 14.20
CA GLN A 329 -19.04 -4.53 15.27
C GLN A 329 -19.76 -4.56 16.61
N GLU A 330 -19.05 -5.03 17.65
CA GLU A 330 -19.48 -4.99 19.05
C GLU A 330 -19.58 -3.53 19.52
N THR A 331 -20.64 -2.86 19.08
CA THR A 331 -20.97 -1.47 19.37
C THR A 331 -22.26 -1.43 20.15
N SER A 332 -22.39 -0.50 21.10
CA SER A 332 -23.63 -0.36 21.85
C SER A 332 -24.78 0.03 20.90
N LYS A 333 -26.00 -0.43 21.19
CA LYS A 333 -27.20 -0.03 20.41
C LYS A 333 -27.36 1.50 20.36
N GLY A 334 -27.02 2.19 21.44
CA GLY A 334 -27.05 3.66 21.49
C GLY A 334 -26.00 4.34 20.61
N THR A 335 -24.87 3.68 20.32
CA THR A 335 -23.86 4.16 19.36
C THR A 335 -24.35 3.97 17.92
N GLN A 336 -24.92 2.80 17.62
CA GLN A 336 -25.49 2.51 16.30
C GLN A 336 -26.61 3.49 15.92
N ASP A 337 -27.55 3.73 16.84
CA ASP A 337 -28.65 4.69 16.63
C ASP A 337 -28.13 6.11 16.40
N TRP A 338 -27.10 6.52 17.15
CA TRP A 338 -26.47 7.84 16.99
C TRP A 338 -25.76 7.97 15.64
N MET A 339 -24.98 6.97 15.22
CA MET A 339 -24.27 7.00 13.93
C MET A 339 -25.25 7.14 12.76
N PHE A 340 -26.37 6.43 12.82
CA PHE A 340 -27.42 6.52 11.81
C PHE A 340 -28.01 7.94 11.71
N GLN A 341 -28.19 8.62 12.84
CA GLN A 341 -28.64 10.01 12.87
C GLN A 341 -27.56 10.97 12.35
N ALA A 342 -26.30 10.80 12.79
CA ALA A 342 -25.17 11.64 12.41
C ALA A 342 -24.85 11.57 10.90
N GLN A 343 -25.15 10.45 10.23
CA GLN A 343 -25.04 10.30 8.77
C GLN A 343 -26.19 11.01 8.01
N ARG A 344 -27.38 11.05 8.60
CA ARG A 344 -28.59 11.63 7.98
C ARG A 344 -28.73 13.13 8.18
N GLY A 345 -27.98 13.73 9.11
CA GLY A 345 -27.99 15.16 9.43
C GLY A 345 -27.48 16.10 8.33
N THR A 346 -27.31 15.62 7.10
CA THR A 346 -27.08 16.42 5.89
C THR A 346 -28.44 16.80 5.30
N SER A 347 -29.11 17.79 5.90
CA SER A 347 -30.32 18.42 5.35
C SER A 347 -30.07 19.91 5.10
#